data_AF-A0A2V8TZT0-F1
#
_entry.id   AF-A0A2V8TZT0-F1
#
_cell.length_a   1.000
_cell.length_b   1.000
_cell.length_c   1.000
_cell.angle_alpha   90.00
_cell.angle_beta   90.00
_cell.angle_gamma   90.00
#
_symmetry.space_group_name_H-M   'P 1'
#
loop_
_entity.id
_entity.type
_entity.pdbx_description
1 polymer ?
#
loop_
_entity_poly.entity_id
_entity_poly.type
_entity_poly.pdbx_seq_one_letter_code
_entity_poly.pdbx_strand_id
1 'polypeptide(L)'
;MRKAFINGAGLLAIVLIFFASGCDKLKSRDHLNQGVGAFKSARYGDAVEHFKQAIALDPENPNARLYLATAYMSQWIPGAESPENIEFAKKAKEEFMEVLKKDPNEKTALASLGSLAYNQAQSLSPEQKQEKFDEAAQWNRKLIEVDSKNKEAYYMLGVITWAKWYPALMTARANLRMRPEDPGPIKDKKVKQELRDKYAAMVDEGIQDLQKALDVDKEYDDAMAYMNLLVRERADLVDSEAEYKKQIEVADSWVQKALDTKKLKAARQPTTGGIVQETK
;
A
#
# COMPACT_ATOMS: atom_id res chain seq x y z
N MET A 1 48.58 -20.64 -68.76
CA MET A 1 48.90 -21.18 -67.42
C MET A 1 49.09 -20.03 -66.44
N ARG A 2 48.15 -19.85 -65.49
CA ARG A 2 48.35 -19.49 -64.07
C ARG A 2 46.97 -19.21 -63.46
N LYS A 3 46.51 -20.11 -62.60
CA LYS A 3 45.30 -19.97 -61.78
C LYS A 3 45.62 -19.04 -60.60
N ALA A 4 44.78 -18.06 -60.32
CA ALA A 4 44.74 -17.39 -59.02
C ALA A 4 43.47 -17.85 -58.29
N PHE A 5 43.67 -18.70 -57.29
CA PHE A 5 42.71 -18.94 -56.22
C PHE A 5 42.82 -17.76 -55.26
N ILE A 6 41.70 -17.11 -54.92
CA ILE A 6 41.59 -16.37 -53.66
C ILE A 6 40.38 -16.90 -52.90
N ASN A 7 40.74 -17.44 -51.75
CA ASN A 7 39.96 -18.10 -50.72
C ASN A 7 38.68 -17.37 -50.31
N GLY A 8 37.61 -18.14 -50.16
CA GLY A 8 36.51 -17.78 -49.27
C GLY A 8 36.97 -17.89 -47.81
N ALA A 9 36.76 -16.82 -47.05
CA ALA A 9 36.68 -16.85 -45.60
C ALA A 9 35.33 -16.21 -45.24
N GLY A 10 34.30 -17.04 -45.32
CA GLY A 10 32.93 -16.67 -44.99
C GLY A 10 32.70 -16.55 -43.49
N LEU A 11 31.79 -15.62 -43.15
CA LEU A 11 30.90 -15.59 -41.99
C LEU A 11 31.16 -16.67 -40.90
N LEU A 12 31.91 -16.33 -39.85
CA LEU A 12 32.00 -17.18 -38.65
C LEU A 12 32.17 -16.39 -37.35
N ALA A 13 31.63 -15.17 -37.27
CA ALA A 13 31.72 -14.32 -36.07
C ALA A 13 30.36 -13.91 -35.47
N ILE A 14 29.22 -14.26 -36.08
CA ILE A 14 27.90 -13.76 -35.64
C ILE A 14 27.15 -14.75 -34.70
N VAL A 15 27.62 -15.99 -34.53
CA VAL A 15 26.91 -17.01 -33.73
C VAL A 15 27.27 -16.99 -32.23
N LEU A 16 28.41 -16.42 -31.82
CA LEU A 16 28.86 -16.47 -30.40
C LEU A 16 28.18 -15.45 -29.47
N ILE A 17 27.64 -14.35 -30.01
CA ILE A 17 27.02 -13.29 -29.20
C ILE A 17 25.67 -13.74 -28.64
N PHE A 18 24.93 -14.61 -29.35
CA PHE A 18 23.62 -15.09 -28.90
C PHE A 18 23.68 -16.14 -27.76
N PHE A 19 24.77 -16.91 -27.65
CA PHE A 19 24.90 -17.92 -26.59
C PHE A 19 25.29 -17.33 -25.23
N ALA A 20 26.08 -16.24 -25.21
CA ALA A 20 26.49 -15.59 -23.96
C ALA A 20 25.29 -15.00 -23.21
N SER A 21 24.40 -14.29 -23.92
CA SER A 21 23.19 -13.70 -23.33
C SER A 21 22.21 -14.75 -22.77
N GLY A 22 22.21 -15.97 -23.30
CA GLY A 22 21.40 -17.07 -22.77
C GLY A 22 21.90 -17.61 -21.43
N CYS A 23 23.22 -17.70 -21.25
CA CYS A 23 23.84 -18.18 -20.02
C CYS A 23 23.63 -17.19 -18.86
N ASP A 24 23.77 -15.89 -19.12
CA ASP A 24 23.59 -14.85 -18.10
C ASP A 24 22.13 -14.77 -17.63
N LYS A 25 21.16 -14.94 -18.54
CA LYS A 25 19.74 -15.04 -18.17
C LYS A 25 19.43 -16.26 -17.30
N LEU A 26 20.07 -17.40 -17.55
CA LEU A 26 19.91 -18.59 -16.70
C LEU A 26 20.49 -18.35 -15.30
N LYS A 27 21.67 -17.75 -15.19
CA LYS A 27 22.27 -17.38 -13.90
C LYS A 27 21.45 -16.31 -13.18
N SER A 28 20.90 -15.33 -13.90
CA SER A 28 20.00 -14.32 -13.33
C SER A 28 18.78 -14.98 -12.68
N ARG A 29 18.17 -15.96 -13.35
CA ARG A 29 17.03 -16.72 -12.81
C ARG A 29 17.41 -17.56 -11.59
N ASP A 30 18.61 -18.14 -11.56
CA ASP A 30 19.11 -18.88 -10.39
C ASP A 30 19.26 -17.95 -9.18
N HIS A 31 19.94 -16.81 -9.35
CA HIS A 31 20.03 -15.79 -8.31
C HIS A 31 18.67 -15.26 -7.87
N LEU A 32 17.75 -15.03 -8.80
CA LEU A 32 16.37 -14.64 -8.47
C LEU A 32 15.70 -15.67 -7.54
N ASN A 33 15.81 -16.97 -7.85
CA ASN A 33 15.22 -18.02 -7.03
C ASN A 33 15.87 -18.12 -5.64
N GLN A 34 17.19 -17.98 -5.56
CA GLN A 34 17.92 -17.94 -4.29
C GLN A 34 17.49 -16.74 -3.44
N GLY A 35 17.38 -15.56 -4.06
CA GLY A 35 16.87 -14.34 -3.42
C GLY A 35 15.45 -14.51 -2.89
N VAL A 36 14.55 -15.12 -3.68
CA VAL A 36 13.18 -15.44 -3.23
C VAL A 36 13.19 -16.41 -2.05
N GLY A 37 14.06 -17.43 -2.06
CA GLY A 37 14.23 -18.35 -0.94
C GLY A 37 14.72 -17.66 0.34
N ALA A 38 15.71 -16.76 0.21
CA ALA A 38 16.20 -15.94 1.31
C ALA A 38 15.12 -15.00 1.86
N PHE A 39 14.38 -14.31 0.98
CA PHE A 39 13.28 -13.42 1.34
C PHE A 39 12.19 -14.14 2.12
N LYS A 40 11.74 -15.32 1.63
CA LYS A 40 10.74 -16.16 2.34
C LYS A 40 11.22 -16.63 3.71
N SER A 41 12.54 -16.73 3.89
CA SER A 41 13.16 -17.07 5.18
C SER A 41 13.45 -15.84 6.05
N ALA A 42 12.91 -14.66 5.70
CA ALA A 42 13.16 -13.36 6.33
C ALA A 42 14.65 -12.93 6.36
N ARG A 43 15.51 -13.54 5.55
CA ARG A 43 16.90 -13.12 5.36
C ARG A 43 16.99 -12.06 4.27
N TYR A 44 16.48 -10.86 4.58
CA TYR A 44 16.33 -9.80 3.60
C TYR A 44 17.66 -9.24 3.07
N GLY A 45 18.71 -9.20 3.90
CA GLY A 45 20.06 -8.83 3.47
C GLY A 45 20.61 -9.76 2.39
N ASP A 46 20.55 -11.08 2.63
CA ASP A 46 20.94 -12.10 1.63
C ASP A 46 20.10 -12.00 0.36
N ALA A 47 18.80 -11.74 0.51
CA ALA A 47 17.89 -11.58 -0.62
C ALA A 47 18.29 -10.39 -1.50
N VAL A 48 18.63 -9.24 -0.89
CA VAL A 48 19.11 -8.05 -1.60
C VAL A 48 20.34 -8.37 -2.45
N GLU A 49 21.33 -9.08 -1.92
CA GLU A 49 22.55 -9.41 -2.68
C GLU A 49 22.26 -10.32 -3.87
N HIS A 50 21.42 -11.34 -3.69
CA HIS A 50 20.98 -12.19 -4.80
C HIS A 50 20.18 -11.44 -5.87
N PHE A 51 19.26 -10.55 -5.48
CA PHE A 51 18.51 -9.77 -6.47
C PHE A 51 19.41 -8.77 -7.23
N LYS A 52 20.40 -8.16 -6.56
CA LYS A 52 21.41 -7.32 -7.23
C LYS A 52 22.21 -8.13 -8.26
N GLN A 53 22.63 -9.35 -7.93
CA GLN A 53 23.31 -10.25 -8.87
C GLN A 53 22.40 -10.62 -10.06
N ALA A 54 21.13 -10.90 -9.80
CA ALA A 54 20.15 -11.19 -10.86
C ALA A 54 19.98 -10.00 -11.82
N ILE A 55 19.93 -8.77 -11.32
CA ILE A 55 19.83 -7.53 -12.12
C ILE A 55 21.13 -7.27 -12.90
N ALA A 56 22.31 -7.53 -12.30
CA ALA A 56 23.58 -7.36 -13.00
C ALA A 56 23.72 -8.29 -14.21
N LEU A 57 23.16 -9.50 -14.12
CA LEU A 57 23.18 -10.51 -15.18
C LEU A 57 22.07 -10.31 -16.23
N ASP A 58 20.90 -9.82 -15.81
CA ASP A 58 19.79 -9.48 -16.70
C ASP A 58 19.12 -8.17 -16.25
N PRO A 59 19.63 -7.00 -16.70
CA PRO A 59 19.08 -5.69 -16.33
C PRO A 59 17.62 -5.46 -16.77
N GLU A 60 17.15 -6.30 -17.70
CA GLU A 60 15.80 -6.27 -18.26
C GLU A 60 14.81 -7.17 -17.51
N ASN A 61 15.23 -7.88 -16.46
CA ASN A 61 14.35 -8.70 -15.65
C ASN A 61 13.54 -7.84 -14.65
N PRO A 62 12.23 -7.57 -14.89
CA PRO A 62 11.45 -6.70 -14.01
C PRO A 62 11.19 -7.32 -12.64
N ASN A 63 11.10 -8.66 -12.57
CA ASN A 63 10.84 -9.37 -11.32
C ASN A 63 12.01 -9.22 -10.35
N ALA A 64 13.25 -9.32 -10.83
CA ALA A 64 14.43 -9.16 -9.98
C ALA A 64 14.46 -7.77 -9.32
N ARG A 65 14.08 -6.73 -10.07
CA ARG A 65 13.99 -5.37 -9.55
C ARG A 65 12.84 -5.16 -8.57
N LEU A 66 11.67 -5.71 -8.89
CA LEU A 66 10.50 -5.66 -8.00
C LEU A 66 10.79 -6.34 -6.65
N TYR A 67 11.43 -7.51 -6.68
CA TYR A 67 11.83 -8.22 -5.47
C TYR A 67 12.94 -7.50 -4.70
N LEU A 68 13.90 -6.86 -5.38
CA LEU A 68 14.91 -6.02 -4.73
C LEU A 68 14.25 -4.86 -3.97
N ALA A 69 13.33 -4.14 -4.62
CA ALA A 69 12.58 -3.04 -4.01
C ALA A 69 11.80 -3.51 -2.77
N THR A 70 11.14 -4.67 -2.88
CA THR A 70 10.40 -5.28 -1.78
C THR A 70 11.32 -5.70 -0.63
N ALA A 71 12.50 -6.28 -0.92
CA ALA A 71 13.49 -6.66 0.09
C ALA A 71 14.08 -5.46 0.83
N TYR A 72 14.26 -4.31 0.17
CA TYR A 72 14.59 -3.06 0.84
C TYR A 72 13.43 -2.56 1.71
N MET A 73 12.21 -2.57 1.20
CA MET A 73 11.02 -2.16 1.96
C MET A 73 10.80 -3.02 3.21
N SER A 74 11.09 -4.32 3.16
CA SER A 74 10.97 -5.23 4.31
C SER A 74 12.04 -5.01 5.39
N GLN A 75 13.15 -4.34 5.08
CA GLN A 75 14.18 -3.96 6.05
C GLN A 75 13.93 -2.57 6.65
N TRP A 76 13.09 -1.77 6.01
CA TRP A 76 12.72 -0.46 6.51
C TRP A 76 11.75 -0.56 7.68
N ILE A 77 12.06 0.19 8.74
CA ILE A 77 11.28 0.31 9.96
C ILE A 77 10.70 1.73 10.01
N PRO A 78 9.36 1.90 9.98
CA PRO A 78 8.73 3.20 10.12
C PRO A 78 9.19 3.94 11.38
N GLY A 79 9.60 5.20 11.24
CA GLY A 79 10.01 6.06 12.36
C GLY A 79 11.43 5.86 12.89
N ALA A 80 12.16 4.83 12.44
CA ALA A 80 13.58 4.72 12.78
C ALA A 80 14.43 5.70 11.96
N GLU A 81 15.35 6.40 12.62
CA GLU A 81 16.13 7.49 12.02
C GLU A 81 17.58 7.10 11.67
N SER A 82 17.95 5.82 11.81
CA SER A 82 19.32 5.41 11.46
C SER A 82 19.58 5.66 9.96
N PRO A 83 20.81 6.05 9.58
CA PRO A 83 21.16 6.27 8.17
C PRO A 83 20.83 5.06 7.29
N GLU A 84 21.05 3.85 7.79
CA GLU A 84 20.74 2.60 7.10
C GLU A 84 19.24 2.44 6.86
N ASN A 85 18.41 2.77 7.86
CA ASN A 85 16.96 2.68 7.75
C ASN A 85 16.41 3.66 6.72
N ILE A 86 16.89 4.91 6.75
CA ILE A 86 16.52 5.94 5.78
C ILE A 86 16.90 5.49 4.36
N GLU A 87 18.09 4.90 4.21
CA GLU A 87 18.57 4.42 2.93
C GLU A 87 17.74 3.24 2.39
N PHE A 88 17.21 2.36 3.25
CA PHE A 88 16.32 1.27 2.80
C PHE A 88 15.04 1.80 2.16
N ALA A 89 14.36 2.77 2.78
CA ALA A 89 13.16 3.37 2.18
C ALA A 89 13.47 4.07 0.84
N LYS A 90 14.61 4.79 0.78
CA LYS A 90 15.05 5.46 -0.44
C LYS A 90 15.31 4.47 -1.58
N LYS A 91 16.10 3.42 -1.32
CA LYS A 91 16.41 2.37 -2.31
C LYS A 91 15.16 1.61 -2.74
N ALA A 92 14.24 1.30 -1.82
CA ALA A 92 12.96 0.69 -2.17
C ALA A 92 12.18 1.57 -3.15
N LYS A 93 12.04 2.87 -2.85
CA LYS A 93 11.36 3.82 -3.74
C LYS A 93 12.05 3.93 -5.10
N GLU A 94 13.38 4.05 -5.14
CA GLU A 94 14.15 4.14 -6.39
C GLU A 94 13.91 2.91 -7.28
N GLU A 95 14.01 1.71 -6.73
CA GLU A 95 13.83 0.47 -7.50
C GLU A 95 12.38 0.26 -7.94
N PHE A 96 11.37 0.60 -7.12
CA PHE A 96 9.97 0.60 -7.57
C PHE A 96 9.73 1.62 -8.69
N MET A 97 10.36 2.79 -8.64
CA MET A 97 10.25 3.79 -9.70
C MET A 97 10.91 3.30 -11.01
N GLU A 98 12.04 2.59 -10.94
CA GLU A 98 12.65 1.95 -12.11
C GLU A 98 11.76 0.84 -12.71
N VAL A 99 11.04 0.08 -11.87
CA VAL A 99 10.00 -0.85 -12.35
C VAL A 99 8.93 -0.09 -13.13
N LEU A 100 8.39 0.99 -12.56
CA LEU A 100 7.33 1.79 -13.20
C LEU A 100 7.77 2.56 -14.45
N LYS A 101 9.06 2.85 -14.60
CA LYS A 101 9.60 3.40 -15.86
C LYS A 101 9.47 2.41 -17.02
N LYS A 102 9.58 1.10 -16.75
CA LYS A 102 9.46 0.04 -17.75
C LYS A 102 8.03 -0.43 -17.93
N ASP A 103 7.30 -0.58 -16.82
CA ASP A 103 5.88 -0.95 -16.80
C ASP A 103 5.11 0.00 -15.88
N PRO A 104 4.53 1.09 -16.41
CA PRO A 104 3.75 2.04 -15.63
C PRO A 104 2.53 1.44 -14.93
N ASN A 105 2.12 0.24 -15.33
CA ASN A 105 0.94 -0.46 -14.83
C ASN A 105 1.31 -1.60 -13.86
N GLU A 106 2.57 -1.70 -13.42
CA GLU A 106 2.98 -2.74 -12.47
C GLU A 106 2.31 -2.51 -11.10
N LYS A 107 1.34 -3.37 -10.79
CA LYS A 107 0.41 -3.20 -9.67
C LYS A 107 1.11 -3.29 -8.32
N THR A 108 2.09 -4.19 -8.16
CA THR A 108 2.79 -4.36 -6.89
C THR A 108 3.62 -3.11 -6.56
N ALA A 109 4.31 -2.53 -7.54
CA ALA A 109 5.07 -1.30 -7.36
C ALA A 109 4.16 -0.11 -7.01
N LEU A 110 3.02 0.04 -7.69
CA LEU A 110 2.01 1.06 -7.34
C LEU A 110 1.51 0.89 -5.89
N ALA A 111 1.12 -0.32 -5.51
CA ALA A 111 0.66 -0.63 -4.15
C ALA A 111 1.75 -0.36 -3.09
N SER A 112 2.97 -0.82 -3.35
CA SER A 112 4.11 -0.67 -2.44
C SER A 112 4.54 0.79 -2.26
N LEU A 113 4.53 1.60 -3.33
CA LEU A 113 4.80 3.04 -3.22
C LEU A 113 3.73 3.77 -2.41
N GLY A 114 2.45 3.42 -2.61
CA GLY A 114 1.35 3.94 -1.80
C GLY A 114 1.50 3.59 -0.31
N SER A 115 1.80 2.33 -0.02
CA SER A 115 2.05 1.85 1.35
C SER A 115 3.28 2.50 1.98
N LEU A 116 4.41 2.59 1.25
CA LEU A 116 5.63 3.23 1.74
C LEU A 116 5.38 4.70 2.07
N ALA A 117 4.71 5.45 1.19
CA ALA A 117 4.37 6.86 1.43
C ALA A 117 3.45 7.02 2.67
N TYR A 118 2.42 6.18 2.80
CA TYR A 118 1.51 6.23 3.95
C TYR A 118 2.24 5.96 5.27
N ASN A 119 3.11 4.95 5.31
CA ASN A 119 3.85 4.60 6.51
C ASN A 119 4.90 5.67 6.86
N GLN A 120 5.57 6.27 5.85
CA GLN A 120 6.49 7.39 6.06
C GLN A 120 5.78 8.59 6.68
N ALA A 121 4.55 8.87 6.25
CA ALA A 121 3.76 9.99 6.74
C ALA A 121 3.62 9.98 8.27
N GLN A 122 3.52 8.80 8.90
CA GLN A 122 3.24 8.64 10.32
C GLN A 122 4.28 9.29 11.23
N SER A 123 5.54 9.33 10.78
CA SER A 123 6.69 9.82 11.57
C SER A 123 7.12 11.25 11.24
N LEU A 124 6.38 11.96 10.38
CA LEU A 124 6.74 13.29 9.91
C LEU A 124 6.00 14.43 10.64
N SER A 125 6.47 15.66 10.45
CA SER A 125 5.78 16.88 10.90
C SER A 125 4.38 16.95 10.30
N PRO A 126 3.43 17.70 10.92
CA PRO A 126 2.07 17.84 10.39
C PRO A 126 2.02 18.27 8.92
N GLU A 127 2.89 19.19 8.49
CA GLU A 127 2.95 19.71 7.12
C GLU A 127 3.44 18.63 6.14
N GLN A 128 4.56 17.99 6.47
CA GLN A 128 5.16 16.92 5.66
C GLN A 128 4.26 15.68 5.59
N LYS A 129 3.51 15.40 6.67
CA LYS A 129 2.54 14.30 6.74
C LYS A 129 1.41 14.47 5.74
N GLN A 130 0.89 15.70 5.54
CA GLN A 130 -0.16 15.95 4.54
C GLN A 130 0.34 15.66 3.13
N GLU A 131 1.53 16.15 2.77
CA GLU A 131 2.15 15.89 1.46
C GLU A 131 2.35 14.38 1.23
N LYS A 132 2.78 13.64 2.25
CA LYS A 132 2.96 12.19 2.15
C LYS A 132 1.66 11.41 2.04
N PHE A 133 0.60 11.86 2.71
CA PHE A 133 -0.73 11.29 2.50
C PHE A 133 -1.26 11.55 1.09
N ASP A 134 -0.97 12.73 0.52
CA ASP A 134 -1.34 13.04 -0.86
C ASP A 134 -0.54 12.17 -1.85
N GLU A 135 0.76 11.96 -1.61
CA GLU A 135 1.58 11.00 -2.39
C GLU A 135 0.99 9.58 -2.30
N ALA A 136 0.65 9.11 -1.10
CA ALA A 136 0.04 7.79 -0.90
C ALA A 136 -1.30 7.65 -1.64
N ALA A 137 -2.15 8.68 -1.59
CA ALA A 137 -3.44 8.69 -2.28
C ALA A 137 -3.26 8.67 -3.81
N GLN A 138 -2.27 9.41 -4.34
CA GLN A 138 -1.97 9.39 -5.78
C GLN A 138 -1.56 7.99 -6.27
N TRP A 139 -0.73 7.26 -5.51
CA TRP A 139 -0.36 5.90 -5.88
C TRP A 139 -1.53 4.93 -5.85
N ASN A 140 -2.42 5.03 -4.85
CA ASN A 140 -3.64 4.21 -4.79
C ASN A 140 -4.62 4.57 -5.93
N ARG A 141 -4.74 5.86 -6.30
CA ARG A 141 -5.56 6.28 -7.47
C ARG A 141 -5.02 5.70 -8.78
N LYS A 142 -3.71 5.73 -9.00
CA LYS A 142 -3.10 5.05 -10.17
C LYS A 142 -3.36 3.54 -10.15
N LEU A 143 -3.29 2.91 -8.97
CA LEU A 143 -3.56 1.48 -8.85
C LEU A 143 -5.00 1.13 -9.24
N ILE A 144 -6.01 1.93 -8.86
CA ILE A 144 -7.41 1.68 -9.27
C ILE A 144 -7.67 1.99 -10.75
N GLU A 145 -6.90 2.87 -11.38
CA GLU A 145 -6.95 3.09 -12.84
C GLU A 145 -6.51 1.82 -13.60
N VAL A 146 -5.50 1.12 -13.08
CA VAL A 146 -4.96 -0.13 -13.66
C VAL A 146 -5.74 -1.37 -13.21
N ASP A 147 -6.30 -1.34 -12.00
CA ASP A 147 -7.06 -2.43 -11.39
C ASP A 147 -8.29 -1.90 -10.67
N SER A 148 -9.36 -1.68 -11.44
CA SER A 148 -10.61 -1.12 -10.92
C SER A 148 -11.33 -2.01 -9.90
N LYS A 149 -10.85 -3.24 -9.65
CA LYS A 149 -11.36 -4.18 -8.65
C LYS A 149 -10.42 -4.37 -7.46
N ASN A 150 -9.39 -3.53 -7.31
CA ASN A 150 -8.48 -3.60 -6.18
C ASN A 150 -9.15 -3.04 -4.91
N LYS A 151 -9.71 -3.92 -4.08
CA LYS A 151 -10.40 -3.53 -2.84
C LYS A 151 -9.46 -2.85 -1.85
N GLU A 152 -8.20 -3.28 -1.78
CA GLU A 152 -7.20 -2.74 -0.87
C GLU A 152 -6.86 -1.29 -1.20
N ALA A 153 -6.77 -0.93 -2.48
CA ALA A 153 -6.50 0.44 -2.92
C ALA A 153 -7.64 1.40 -2.55
N TYR A 154 -8.89 0.99 -2.80
CA TYR A 154 -10.06 1.75 -2.35
C TYR A 154 -10.13 1.88 -0.83
N TYR A 155 -9.86 0.78 -0.10
CA TYR A 155 -9.76 0.80 1.34
C TYR A 155 -8.72 1.80 1.84
N MET A 156 -7.51 1.79 1.26
CA MET A 156 -6.43 2.71 1.62
C MET A 156 -6.78 4.17 1.36
N LEU A 157 -7.55 4.49 0.31
CA LEU A 157 -8.05 5.87 0.08
C LEU A 157 -8.98 6.33 1.21
N GLY A 158 -9.84 5.44 1.73
CA GLY A 158 -10.65 5.69 2.92
C GLY A 158 -9.81 5.87 4.20
N VAL A 159 -8.79 5.04 4.39
CA VAL A 159 -7.83 5.15 5.51
C VAL A 159 -7.08 6.49 5.47
N ILE A 160 -6.58 6.88 4.31
CA ILE A 160 -5.88 8.15 4.10
C ILE A 160 -6.82 9.33 4.37
N THR A 161 -8.07 9.24 3.92
CA THR A 161 -9.09 10.24 4.20
C THR A 161 -9.29 10.42 5.71
N TRP A 162 -9.43 9.32 6.45
CA TRP A 162 -9.55 9.35 7.91
C TRP A 162 -8.30 9.94 8.57
N ALA A 163 -7.11 9.54 8.13
CA ALA A 163 -5.84 10.04 8.66
C ALA A 163 -5.64 11.55 8.47
N LYS A 164 -6.25 12.14 7.43
CA LYS A 164 -6.28 13.59 7.21
C LYS A 164 -7.41 14.29 7.96
N TRP A 165 -8.58 13.66 8.03
CA TRP A 165 -9.81 14.24 8.60
C TRP A 165 -9.82 14.23 10.13
N TYR A 166 -9.55 13.07 10.74
CA TYR A 166 -9.69 12.88 12.18
C TYR A 166 -8.86 13.87 13.00
N PRO A 167 -7.55 14.09 12.73
CA PRO A 167 -6.77 15.08 13.47
C PRO A 167 -7.33 16.50 13.35
N ALA A 168 -7.80 16.89 12.15
CA ALA A 168 -8.36 18.22 11.92
C ALA A 168 -9.66 18.43 12.70
N LEU A 169 -10.55 17.43 12.70
CA LEU A 169 -11.77 17.46 13.50
C LEU A 169 -11.45 17.51 15.00
N MET A 170 -10.52 16.68 15.48
CA MET A 170 -10.15 16.64 16.89
C MET A 170 -9.51 17.95 17.37
N THR A 171 -8.68 18.59 16.55
CA THR A 171 -8.16 19.93 16.84
C THR A 171 -9.29 20.96 16.93
N ALA A 172 -10.24 20.94 16.00
CA ALA A 172 -11.39 21.85 16.04
C ALA A 172 -12.25 21.64 17.29
N ARG A 173 -12.54 20.38 17.64
CA ARG A 173 -13.27 20.02 18.88
C ARG A 173 -12.53 20.49 20.13
N ALA A 174 -11.22 20.27 20.21
CA ALA A 174 -10.41 20.71 21.33
C ALA A 174 -10.41 22.25 21.49
N ASN A 175 -10.33 23.00 20.38
CA ASN A 175 -10.43 24.46 20.39
C ASN A 175 -11.80 24.97 20.87
N LEU A 176 -12.86 24.17 20.65
CA LEU A 176 -14.21 24.40 21.18
C LEU A 176 -14.41 23.84 22.60
N ARG A 177 -13.35 23.31 23.22
CA ARG A 177 -13.37 22.65 24.54
C ARG A 177 -14.31 21.43 24.61
N MET A 178 -14.55 20.79 23.47
CA MET A 178 -15.25 19.51 23.39
C MET A 178 -14.27 18.37 23.61
N ARG A 179 -14.59 17.46 24.53
CA ARG A 179 -13.84 16.22 24.73
C ARG A 179 -14.16 15.21 23.61
N PRO A 180 -13.30 14.20 23.38
CA PRO A 180 -13.58 13.16 22.39
C PRO A 180 -14.93 12.46 22.59
N GLU A 181 -15.35 12.26 23.83
CA GLU A 181 -16.61 11.58 24.20
C GLU A 181 -17.85 12.48 24.16
N ASP A 182 -17.70 13.80 24.08
CA ASP A 182 -18.84 14.70 24.06
C ASP A 182 -19.65 14.50 22.76
N PRO A 183 -21.00 14.55 22.80
CA PRO A 183 -21.78 14.39 21.58
C PRO A 183 -21.64 15.61 20.67
N GLY A 184 -21.62 15.35 19.37
CA GLY A 184 -21.84 16.36 18.34
C GLY A 184 -23.32 16.73 18.16
N PRO A 185 -23.65 17.51 17.10
CA PRO A 185 -22.72 18.07 16.13
C PRO A 185 -22.00 19.32 16.66
N ILE A 186 -20.99 19.80 15.94
CA ILE A 186 -20.34 21.08 16.24
C ILE A 186 -21.37 22.22 16.13
N LYS A 187 -21.60 22.91 17.25
CA LYS A 187 -22.59 24.01 17.36
C LYS A 187 -22.08 25.33 16.78
N ASP A 188 -20.77 25.56 16.80
CA ASP A 188 -20.17 26.76 16.24
C ASP A 188 -20.30 26.73 14.70
N LYS A 189 -21.12 27.65 14.17
CA LYS A 189 -21.44 27.71 12.74
C LYS A 189 -20.22 28.04 11.88
N LYS A 190 -19.31 28.88 12.37
CA LYS A 190 -18.14 29.32 11.61
C LYS A 190 -17.14 28.18 11.50
N VAL A 191 -16.80 27.54 12.63
CA VAL A 191 -15.90 26.38 12.65
C VAL A 191 -16.45 25.24 11.81
N LYS A 192 -17.75 24.94 11.95
CA LYS A 192 -18.40 23.92 11.12
C LYS A 192 -18.34 24.24 9.63
N GLN A 193 -18.56 25.49 9.23
CA GLN A 193 -18.47 25.89 7.83
C GLN A 193 -17.04 25.78 7.29
N GLU A 194 -16.04 26.24 8.05
CA GLU A 194 -14.62 26.13 7.67
C GLU A 194 -14.20 24.66 7.47
N LEU A 195 -14.65 23.76 8.35
CA LEU A 195 -14.40 22.33 8.22
C LEU A 195 -15.12 21.73 6.99
N ARG A 196 -16.38 22.13 6.74
CA ARG A 196 -17.12 21.69 5.55
C ARG A 196 -16.41 22.12 4.27
N ASP A 197 -16.04 23.39 4.16
CA ASP A 197 -15.39 23.96 2.98
C ASP A 197 -14.07 23.25 2.67
N LYS A 198 -13.31 22.88 3.71
CA LYS A 198 -12.00 22.26 3.56
C LYS A 198 -12.03 20.74 3.38
N TYR A 199 -12.97 20.04 4.03
CA TYR A 199 -12.89 18.58 4.17
C TYR A 199 -14.11 17.81 3.69
N ALA A 200 -15.31 18.42 3.52
CA ALA A 200 -16.52 17.66 3.21
C ALA A 200 -16.38 16.81 1.94
N ALA A 201 -15.89 17.40 0.85
CA ALA A 201 -15.69 16.69 -0.41
C ALA A 201 -14.72 15.50 -0.27
N MET A 202 -13.61 15.69 0.47
CA MET A 202 -12.63 14.64 0.71
C MET A 202 -13.20 13.51 1.56
N VAL A 203 -13.98 13.83 2.60
CA VAL A 203 -14.63 12.84 3.47
C VAL A 203 -15.69 12.06 2.70
N ASP A 204 -16.47 12.73 1.85
CA ASP A 204 -17.47 12.07 0.99
C ASP A 204 -16.81 11.15 -0.05
N GLU A 205 -15.69 11.57 -0.67
CA GLU A 205 -14.88 10.73 -1.57
C GLU A 205 -14.36 9.48 -0.82
N GLY A 206 -13.78 9.64 0.37
CA GLY A 206 -13.28 8.51 1.16
C GLY A 206 -14.38 7.53 1.58
N ILE A 207 -15.59 8.00 1.90
CA ILE A 207 -16.76 7.15 2.15
C ILE A 207 -17.15 6.39 0.87
N GLN A 208 -17.15 7.04 -0.29
CA GLN A 208 -17.44 6.38 -1.56
C GLN A 208 -16.39 5.32 -1.91
N ASP A 209 -15.11 5.58 -1.66
CA ASP A 209 -14.06 4.60 -1.90
C ASP A 209 -14.19 3.39 -0.95
N LEU A 210 -14.49 3.60 0.32
CA LEU A 210 -14.80 2.48 1.22
C LEU A 210 -16.02 1.68 0.76
N GLN A 211 -17.04 2.34 0.21
CA GLN A 211 -18.18 1.64 -0.39
C GLN A 211 -17.74 0.79 -1.60
N LYS A 212 -16.88 1.31 -2.48
CA LYS A 212 -16.32 0.51 -3.61
C LYS A 212 -15.51 -0.68 -3.12
N ALA A 213 -14.74 -0.54 -2.04
CA ALA A 213 -14.02 -1.66 -1.44
C ALA A 213 -14.99 -2.76 -0.98
N LEU A 214 -16.11 -2.38 -0.37
CA LEU A 214 -17.17 -3.29 0.09
C LEU A 214 -18.01 -3.88 -1.05
N ASP A 215 -18.12 -3.17 -2.17
CA ASP A 215 -18.78 -3.68 -3.39
C ASP A 215 -17.95 -4.80 -4.03
N VAL A 216 -16.62 -4.73 -3.92
CA VAL A 216 -15.70 -5.80 -4.35
C VAL A 216 -15.68 -6.95 -3.34
N ASP A 217 -15.59 -6.66 -2.05
CA ASP A 217 -15.60 -7.65 -0.97
C ASP A 217 -16.55 -7.25 0.16
N LYS A 218 -17.73 -7.89 0.14
CA LYS A 218 -18.80 -7.65 1.10
C LYS A 218 -18.45 -8.05 2.54
N GLU A 219 -17.41 -8.85 2.72
CA GLU A 219 -16.93 -9.27 4.04
C GLU A 219 -15.64 -8.53 4.45
N TYR A 220 -15.35 -7.36 3.86
CA TYR A 220 -14.16 -6.59 4.23
C TYR A 220 -14.38 -5.79 5.53
N ASP A 221 -14.21 -6.46 6.67
CA ASP A 221 -14.46 -5.92 8.00
C ASP A 221 -13.60 -4.69 8.36
N ASP A 222 -12.38 -4.58 7.84
CA ASP A 222 -11.56 -3.38 8.02
C ASP A 222 -12.16 -2.15 7.30
N ALA A 223 -12.69 -2.33 6.08
CA ALA A 223 -13.39 -1.26 5.37
C ALA A 223 -14.67 -0.84 6.09
N MET A 224 -15.41 -1.80 6.67
CA MET A 224 -16.57 -1.51 7.52
C MET A 224 -16.19 -0.69 8.76
N ALA A 225 -15.05 -1.01 9.39
CA ALA A 225 -14.57 -0.27 10.55
C ALA A 225 -14.26 1.19 10.21
N TYR A 226 -13.57 1.44 9.09
CA TYR A 226 -13.29 2.81 8.62
C TYR A 226 -14.54 3.53 8.11
N MET A 227 -15.52 2.81 7.56
CA MET A 227 -16.81 3.38 7.16
C MET A 227 -17.55 3.93 8.38
N ASN A 228 -17.56 3.19 9.50
CA ASN A 228 -18.07 3.70 10.77
C ASN A 228 -17.35 4.99 11.19
N LEU A 229 -16.01 5.01 11.18
CA LEU A 229 -15.22 6.16 11.65
C LEU A 229 -15.55 7.41 10.83
N LEU A 230 -15.49 7.34 9.50
CA LEU A 230 -15.78 8.49 8.64
C LEU A 230 -17.22 8.97 8.76
N VAL A 231 -18.21 8.07 8.81
CA VAL A 231 -19.62 8.47 8.97
C VAL A 231 -19.86 9.13 10.33
N ARG A 232 -19.32 8.55 11.41
CA ARG A 232 -19.44 9.08 12.78
C ARG A 232 -18.84 10.48 12.88
N GLU A 233 -17.65 10.67 12.35
CA GLU A 233 -16.92 11.93 12.44
C GLU A 233 -17.51 12.98 11.50
N ARG A 234 -17.96 12.60 10.30
CA ARG A 234 -18.70 13.50 9.39
C ARG A 234 -20.00 14.00 10.02
N ALA A 235 -20.60 13.25 10.94
CA ALA A 235 -21.81 13.66 11.64
C ALA A 235 -21.62 14.98 12.41
N ASP A 236 -20.40 15.32 12.86
CA ASP A 236 -20.13 16.61 13.51
C ASP A 236 -20.43 17.81 12.62
N LEU A 237 -20.46 17.60 11.30
CA LEU A 237 -20.69 18.62 10.31
C LEU A 237 -22.16 18.80 9.92
N VAL A 238 -23.14 18.17 10.58
CA VAL A 238 -24.56 18.35 10.23
C VAL A 238 -25.19 19.54 10.97
N ASP A 239 -26.38 19.98 10.51
CA ASP A 239 -27.03 21.19 11.05
C ASP A 239 -28.01 20.95 12.19
N SER A 240 -28.44 19.70 12.40
CA SER A 240 -29.44 19.37 13.42
C SER A 240 -29.02 18.16 14.26
N GLU A 241 -29.41 18.16 15.53
CA GLU A 241 -29.23 17.01 16.41
C GLU A 241 -29.96 15.76 15.89
N ALA A 242 -31.09 15.94 15.20
CA ALA A 242 -31.84 14.85 14.58
C ALA A 242 -31.02 14.17 13.47
N GLU A 243 -30.40 14.95 12.59
CA GLU A 243 -29.53 14.39 11.54
C GLU A 243 -28.26 13.77 12.13
N TYR A 244 -27.68 14.38 13.17
CA TYR A 244 -26.53 13.81 13.86
C TYR A 244 -26.86 12.42 14.39
N LYS A 245 -27.98 12.26 15.12
CA LYS A 245 -28.43 10.97 15.65
C LYS A 245 -28.59 9.91 14.54
N LYS A 246 -29.18 10.28 13.39
CA LYS A 246 -29.30 9.37 12.24
C LYS A 246 -27.93 8.92 11.71
N GLN A 247 -26.97 9.83 11.56
CA GLN A 247 -25.63 9.46 11.10
C GLN A 247 -24.90 8.57 12.12
N ILE A 248 -25.11 8.80 13.43
CA ILE A 248 -24.58 7.92 14.48
C ILE A 248 -25.20 6.52 14.39
N GLU A 249 -26.52 6.39 14.18
CA GLU A 249 -27.17 5.09 13.97
C GLU A 249 -26.59 4.35 12.74
N VAL A 250 -26.33 5.07 11.65
CA VAL A 250 -25.66 4.50 10.46
C VAL A 250 -24.26 4.01 10.82
N ALA A 251 -23.47 4.81 11.54
CA ALA A 251 -22.13 4.44 11.97
C ALA A 251 -22.13 3.21 12.91
N ASP A 252 -23.04 3.17 13.89
CA ASP A 252 -23.22 2.03 14.79
C ASP A 252 -23.59 0.75 14.02
N SER A 253 -24.42 0.87 12.96
CA SER A 253 -24.73 -0.27 12.09
C SER A 253 -23.48 -0.84 11.39
N TRP A 254 -22.51 0.00 11.04
CA TRP A 254 -21.25 -0.42 10.45
C TRP A 254 -20.32 -1.10 11.47
N VAL A 255 -20.30 -0.63 12.72
CA VAL A 255 -19.61 -1.32 13.81
C VAL A 255 -20.15 -2.74 13.98
N GLN A 256 -21.48 -2.87 14.03
CA GLN A 256 -22.12 -4.17 14.20
C GLN A 256 -21.79 -5.12 13.03
N LYS A 257 -21.88 -4.64 11.78
CA LYS A 257 -21.50 -5.41 10.59
C LYS A 257 -20.04 -5.86 10.64
N ALA A 258 -19.11 -4.99 11.05
CA ALA A 258 -17.70 -5.33 11.17
C ALA A 258 -17.47 -6.44 12.21
N LEU A 259 -18.10 -6.33 13.40
CA LEU A 259 -18.00 -7.33 14.46
C LEU A 259 -18.61 -8.68 14.05
N ASP A 260 -19.77 -8.66 13.40
CA ASP A 260 -20.43 -9.88 12.94
C ASP A 260 -19.64 -10.57 11.82
N THR A 261 -19.05 -9.79 10.91
CA THR A 261 -18.16 -10.29 9.87
C THR A 261 -16.89 -10.92 10.48
N LYS A 262 -16.28 -10.29 11.49
CA LYS A 262 -15.15 -10.87 12.22
C LYS A 262 -15.50 -12.20 12.89
N LYS A 263 -16.65 -12.27 13.57
CA LYS A 263 -17.15 -13.52 14.17
C LYS A 263 -17.40 -14.60 13.13
N LEU A 264 -18.01 -14.24 12.00
CA LEU A 264 -18.28 -15.14 10.88
C LEU A 264 -16.99 -15.72 10.29
N LYS A 265 -15.98 -14.86 10.06
CA LYS A 265 -14.66 -15.30 9.57
C LYS A 265 -13.95 -16.22 10.56
N ALA A 266 -13.98 -15.89 11.85
CA ALA A 266 -13.41 -16.72 12.91
C ALA A 266 -14.06 -18.11 12.97
N ALA A 267 -15.39 -18.19 12.84
CA ALA A 267 -16.12 -19.45 12.83
C ALA A 267 -15.83 -20.34 11.60
N ARG A 268 -15.32 -19.76 10.51
CA ARG A 268 -14.91 -20.51 9.30
C ARG A 268 -13.48 -21.04 9.37
N GLN A 269 -12.65 -20.55 10.30
CA GLN A 269 -11.31 -21.08 10.47
C GLN A 269 -11.39 -22.48 11.11
N PRO A 270 -10.68 -23.49 10.59
CA PRO A 270 -10.62 -24.79 11.26
C PRO A 270 -10.06 -24.58 12.66
N THR A 271 -10.76 -25.05 13.68
CA THR A 271 -10.18 -25.19 15.01
C THR A 271 -9.00 -26.15 14.88
N THR A 272 -7.78 -25.63 14.81
CA THR A 272 -6.59 -26.46 14.99
C THR A 272 -6.72 -27.09 16.36
N GLY A 273 -7.02 -28.39 16.37
CA GLY A 273 -7.45 -29.13 17.55
C GLY A 273 -6.51 -28.92 18.72
N GLY A 274 -7.10 -28.56 19.87
CA GLY A 274 -6.40 -28.63 21.14
C GLY A 274 -5.83 -30.03 21.31
N ILE A 275 -4.54 -30.10 21.62
CA ILE A 275 -3.86 -31.31 22.04
C ILE A 275 -4.60 -31.78 23.31
N VAL A 276 -5.42 -32.82 23.19
CA VAL A 276 -5.90 -33.57 24.34
C VAL A 276 -4.69 -34.32 24.86
N GLN A 277 -4.14 -33.85 25.97
CA GLN A 277 -3.07 -34.52 26.69
C GLN A 277 -3.68 -35.79 27.30
N GLU A 278 -3.52 -36.94 26.63
CA GLU A 278 -3.84 -38.23 27.24
C GLU A 278 -2.93 -38.42 28.47
N THR A 279 -3.56 -38.44 29.63
CA THR A 279 -2.93 -38.77 30.90
C THR A 279 -2.78 -40.29 30.95
N LYS A 280 -1.54 -40.77 31.00
CA LYS A 280 -1.20 -42.13 31.42
C LYS A 280 -0.60 -42.10 32.82
#